data_AF-A0A6G9H1X1-F1
#
_entry.id   AF-A0A6G9H1X1-F1
#
_cell.length_a   1.000
_cell.length_b   1.000
_cell.length_c   1.000
_cell.angle_alpha   90.00
_cell.angle_beta   90.00
_cell.angle_gamma   90.00
#
_symmetry.space_group_name_H-M   'P 1'
#
loop_
_entity.id
_entity.type
_entity.pdbx_description
1 polymer ?
#
loop_
_entity_poly.entity_id
_entity_poly.type
_entity_poly.pdbx_seq_one_letter_code
_entity_poly.pdbx_strand_id
1 'polypeptide(L)'
;MTELFQQLLVEDADEELGWQERALCAQTDPESFFPEKGGSTREAKKVCLACEVRSECLEYALANDERFGIWGGLSERERRRLKKAAI
;
A
#
# COMPACT_ATOMS: atom_id res chain seq x y z
N MET A 1 -3.54 38.42 -5.57
CA MET A 1 -2.70 37.68 -6.55
C MET A 1 -1.70 36.74 -5.88
N THR A 2 -1.27 36.97 -4.63
CA THR A 2 -0.43 36.03 -3.86
C THR A 2 -1.23 34.92 -3.14
N GLU A 3 -2.51 35.12 -2.83
CA GLU A 3 -3.35 34.10 -2.17
C GLU A 3 -3.93 33.06 -3.14
N LEU A 4 -4.17 33.42 -4.41
CA LEU A 4 -4.62 32.50 -5.46
C LEU A 4 -3.53 31.49 -5.87
N PHE A 5 -2.26 31.85 -5.70
CA PHE A 5 -1.12 30.95 -5.95
C PHE A 5 -0.90 29.98 -4.79
N GLN A 6 -1.39 30.32 -3.59
CA GLN A 6 -1.27 29.47 -2.41
C GLN A 6 -2.42 28.45 -2.32
N GLN A 7 -3.58 28.74 -2.91
CA GLN A 7 -4.71 27.78 -3.01
C GLN A 7 -4.49 26.69 -4.06
N LEU A 8 -3.82 26.98 -5.19
CA LEU A 8 -3.54 26.00 -6.25
C LEU A 8 -2.42 24.99 -5.94
N LEU A 9 -1.78 25.07 -4.76
CA LEU A 9 -0.71 24.15 -4.35
C LEU A 9 -1.10 23.22 -3.19
N VAL A 10 -2.31 23.36 -2.64
CA VAL A 10 -2.75 22.63 -1.44
C VAL A 10 -3.96 21.72 -1.73
N GLU A 11 -4.60 21.83 -2.90
CA GLU A 11 -5.80 21.04 -3.20
C GLU A 11 -5.52 19.60 -3.68
N ASP A 12 -4.30 19.28 -4.13
CA ASP A 12 -3.96 17.94 -4.66
C ASP A 12 -3.07 17.09 -3.71
N ALA A 13 -2.68 17.61 -2.55
CA ALA A 13 -1.64 16.98 -1.73
C ALA A 13 -2.16 15.91 -0.74
N ASP A 14 -3.45 15.91 -0.45
CA ASP A 14 -4.12 14.96 0.44
C ASP A 14 -5.44 14.57 -0.19
N GLU A 15 -5.39 13.86 -1.33
CA GLU A 15 -6.53 13.02 -1.71
C GLU A 15 -6.65 11.96 -0.61
N GLU A 16 -7.42 12.32 0.42
CA GLU A 16 -7.60 11.61 1.69
C GLU A 16 -7.96 10.17 1.37
N LEU A 17 -6.96 9.29 1.42
CA LEU A 17 -7.09 7.93 0.93
C LEU A 17 -8.03 7.17 1.88
N GLY A 18 -9.33 7.18 1.58
CA GLY A 18 -10.37 6.58 2.42
C GLY A 18 -10.38 5.04 2.38
N TRP A 19 -9.57 4.42 1.53
CA TRP A 19 -9.48 2.97 1.44
C TRP A 19 -8.74 2.36 2.64
N GLN A 20 -7.81 3.09 3.26
CA GLN A 20 -7.06 2.61 4.44
C GLN A 20 -8.00 2.28 5.60
N GLU A 21 -9.07 3.04 5.79
CA GLU A 21 -10.04 2.84 6.88
C GLU A 21 -10.79 1.50 6.75
N ARG A 22 -10.91 0.99 5.52
CA ARG A 22 -11.58 -0.28 5.20
C ARG A 22 -10.60 -1.46 5.11
N ALA A 23 -9.32 -1.22 5.36
CA ALA A 23 -8.29 -2.26 5.23
C ALA A 23 -8.41 -3.31 6.35
N LEU A 24 -8.64 -4.57 5.94
CA LEU A 24 -8.77 -5.70 6.87
C LEU A 24 -7.52 -5.90 7.75
N CYS A 25 -6.33 -5.54 7.26
CA CYS A 25 -5.09 -5.69 7.99
C CYS A 25 -5.03 -4.85 9.29
N ALA A 26 -5.77 -3.74 9.38
CA ALA A 26 -5.86 -2.94 10.59
C ALA A 26 -6.52 -3.68 11.77
N GLN A 27 -7.21 -4.81 11.50
CA GLN A 27 -7.86 -5.67 12.50
C GLN A 27 -6.99 -6.89 12.88
N THR A 28 -5.73 -6.91 12.46
CA THR A 28 -4.81 -8.03 12.66
C THR A 28 -3.50 -7.54 13.27
N ASP A 29 -2.60 -8.46 13.62
CA ASP A 29 -1.27 -8.11 14.12
C ASP A 29 -0.42 -7.41 13.04
N PRO A 30 -0.03 -6.13 13.23
CA PRO A 30 0.76 -5.38 12.25
C PRO A 30 2.11 -6.02 11.92
N GLU A 31 2.76 -6.70 12.89
CA GLU A 31 4.08 -7.31 12.70
C GLU A 31 4.05 -8.41 11.64
N SER A 32 2.90 -9.07 11.46
CA SER A 32 2.71 -10.07 10.40
C SER A 32 2.87 -9.48 8.99
N PHE A 33 2.62 -8.17 8.81
CA PHE A 33 2.75 -7.47 7.53
C PHE A 33 4.14 -6.91 7.29
N PHE A 34 4.99 -6.85 8.33
CA PHE A 34 6.38 -6.38 8.25
C PHE A 34 7.35 -7.48 8.73
N PRO A 35 7.36 -8.68 8.10
CA PRO A 35 8.19 -9.77 8.58
C PRO A 35 9.68 -9.46 8.45
N GLU A 36 10.45 -9.88 9.45
CA GLU A 36 11.91 -9.88 9.39
C GLU A 36 12.43 -10.72 8.21
N LYS A 37 13.72 -10.56 7.90
CA LYS A 37 14.38 -11.31 6.82
C LYS A 37 14.28 -12.82 7.08
N GLY A 38 13.55 -13.53 6.22
CA GLY A 38 13.32 -14.97 6.34
C GLY A 38 12.04 -15.34 7.09
N GLY A 39 11.32 -14.36 7.64
CA GLY A 39 10.00 -14.54 8.22
C GLY A 39 8.95 -14.97 7.21
N SER A 40 7.88 -15.60 7.72
CA SER A 40 6.76 -16.06 6.89
C SER A 40 5.92 -14.89 6.39
N THR A 41 5.57 -14.92 5.10
CA THR A 41 4.62 -13.96 4.49
C THR A 41 3.22 -14.55 4.35
N ARG A 42 3.03 -15.81 4.78
CA ARG A 42 1.84 -16.60 4.41
C ARG A 42 0.57 -16.06 5.04
N GLU A 43 0.59 -15.74 6.33
CA GLU A 43 -0.61 -15.28 7.04
C GLU A 43 -1.03 -13.89 6.57
N ALA A 44 -0.10 -12.92 6.49
CA ALA A 44 -0.41 -11.59 5.94
C ALA A 44 -0.99 -11.67 4.52
N LYS A 45 -0.45 -12.54 3.66
CA LYS A 45 -1.01 -12.74 2.31
C LYS A 45 -2.43 -13.29 2.33
N LYS A 46 -2.77 -14.22 3.24
CA LYS A 46 -4.15 -14.70 3.39
C LYS A 46 -5.10 -13.58 3.78
N VAL A 47 -4.69 -12.72 4.73
CA VAL A 47 -5.48 -11.55 5.13
C VAL A 47 -5.68 -10.62 3.94
N CYS A 48 -4.64 -10.32 3.17
CA CYS A 48 -4.77 -9.51 1.98
C CYS A 48 -5.74 -10.10 0.95
N LEU A 49 -5.77 -11.43 0.77
CA LEU A 49 -6.68 -12.09 -0.18
C LEU A 49 -8.16 -11.94 0.19
N ALA A 50 -8.46 -11.76 1.47
CA ALA A 50 -9.82 -11.50 1.97
C ALA A 50 -10.15 -10.00 2.10
N CYS A 51 -9.19 -9.11 1.84
CA CYS A 51 -9.33 -7.67 1.99
C CYS A 51 -10.01 -7.05 0.76
N GLU A 52 -11.08 -6.29 0.95
CA GLU A 52 -11.82 -5.66 -0.14
C GLU A 52 -11.02 -4.57 -0.87
N VAL A 53 -10.17 -3.83 -0.15
CA VAL A 53 -9.33 -2.73 -0.69
C VAL A 53 -7.97 -3.21 -1.21
N ARG A 54 -7.84 -4.49 -1.54
CA ARG A 54 -6.55 -5.10 -1.92
C ARG A 54 -5.96 -4.45 -3.17
N SER A 55 -6.80 -4.08 -4.13
CA SER A 55 -6.37 -3.50 -5.41
C SER A 55 -5.82 -2.09 -5.20
N GLU A 56 -6.57 -1.24 -4.51
CA GLU A 56 -6.19 0.13 -4.15
C GLU A 56 -4.89 0.14 -3.32
N CYS A 57 -4.79 -0.77 -2.35
CA CYS A 57 -3.57 -0.95 -1.55
C CYS A 57 -2.35 -1.33 -2.40
N LEU A 58 -2.53 -2.21 -3.41
CA LEU A 58 -1.44 -2.58 -4.30
C LEU A 58 -1.02 -1.40 -5.19
N GLU A 59 -1.99 -0.71 -5.78
CA GLU A 59 -1.76 0.43 -6.65
C GLU A 59 -0.99 1.53 -5.92
N TYR A 60 -1.44 1.88 -4.72
CA TYR A 60 -0.75 2.81 -3.84
C TYR A 60 0.72 2.39 -3.60
N ALA A 61 0.95 1.12 -3.24
CA ALA A 61 2.29 0.63 -2.97
C ALA A 61 3.21 0.64 -4.20
N LEU A 62 2.64 0.45 -5.40
CA LEU A 62 3.39 0.54 -6.66
C LEU A 62 3.71 2.00 -7.01
N ALA A 63 2.73 2.90 -6.89
CA ALA A 63 2.87 4.33 -7.18
C ALA A 63 3.91 5.00 -6.25
N ASN A 64 3.90 4.67 -4.96
CA ASN A 64 4.75 5.28 -3.94
C ASN A 64 6.09 4.53 -3.72
N ASP A 65 6.37 3.51 -4.53
CA ASP A 65 7.54 2.63 -4.38
C ASP A 65 7.74 2.11 -2.94
N GLU A 66 6.65 1.70 -2.29
CA GLU A 66 6.68 1.20 -0.92
C GLU A 66 7.70 0.07 -0.79
N ARG A 67 8.66 0.23 0.12
CA ARG A 67 9.87 -0.60 0.15
C ARG A 67 9.80 -1.77 1.12
N PHE A 68 8.91 -1.69 2.09
CA PHE A 68 8.81 -2.68 3.16
C PHE A 68 7.42 -3.31 3.21
N GLY A 69 7.36 -4.45 3.89
CA GLY A 69 6.11 -5.13 4.19
C GLY A 69 5.32 -5.72 3.01
N ILE A 70 4.16 -6.25 3.36
CA ILE A 70 3.18 -6.88 2.47
C ILE A 70 2.09 -5.85 2.12
N TRP A 71 1.97 -5.55 0.83
CA TRP A 71 0.97 -4.62 0.29
C TRP A 71 0.20 -5.30 -0.83
N GLY A 72 -1.13 -5.20 -0.81
CA GLY A 72 -1.97 -5.83 -1.85
C GLY A 72 -1.80 -7.35 -1.99
N GLY A 73 -1.28 -8.02 -0.95
CA GLY A 73 -0.94 -9.45 -0.97
C GLY A 73 0.42 -9.77 -1.62
N LEU A 74 1.27 -8.78 -1.87
CA LEU A 74 2.60 -8.95 -2.46
C LEU A 74 3.69 -8.41 -1.52
N SER A 75 4.79 -9.16 -1.42
CA SER A 75 6.04 -8.67 -0.81
C SER A 75 6.73 -7.66 -1.72
N GLU A 76 7.65 -6.86 -1.16
CA GLU A 76 8.52 -5.95 -1.93
C GLU A 76 9.16 -6.64 -3.14
N ARG A 77 9.75 -7.84 -2.93
CA ARG A 77 10.37 -8.62 -4.00
C ARG A 77 9.40 -8.99 -5.12
N GLU A 78 8.15 -9.31 -4.77
CA GLU A 78 7.11 -9.63 -5.75
C GLU A 78 6.61 -8.39 -6.48
N ARG A 79 6.40 -7.26 -5.77
CA ARG A 79 6.07 -5.97 -6.39
C ARG A 79 7.14 -5.53 -7.38
N ARG A 80 8.42 -5.69 -7.04
CA ARG A 80 9.54 -5.40 -7.97
C ARG A 80 9.52 -6.28 -9.22
N ARG A 81 9.17 -7.57 -9.08
CA ARG A 81 9.02 -8.47 -10.24
C ARG A 81 7.83 -8.06 -11.11
N LEU A 82 6.72 -7.67 -10.48
CA LEU A 82 5.53 -7.19 -11.18
C LEU A 82 5.84 -5.92 -11.99
N LYS A 83 6.47 -4.90 -11.37
CA LYS A 83 6.90 -3.68 -12.09
C LYS A 83 7.80 -3.98 -13.29
N LYS A 84 8.72 -4.93 -13.15
CA LYS A 84 9.63 -5.34 -14.24
C LYS A 84 8.93 -6.09 -15.37
N ALA A 85 7.85 -6.81 -15.08
CA ALA A 85 7.11 -7.57 -16.09
C ALA A 85 6.12 -6.70 -16.88
N ALA A 86 5.80 -5.51 -16.38
CA ALA A 86 4.92 -4.54 -17.03
C ALA A 86 5.65 -3.61 -18.03
N ILE A 87 6.97 -3.77 -18.16
CA ILE A 87 7.85 -3.05 -19.10
C ILE A 87 8.28 -4.03 -20.19
#